data_AF-X1EPR3-F1
#
_entry.id   AF-X1EPR3-F1
#
_cell.length_a   1.000
_cell.length_b   1.000
_cell.length_c   1.000
_cell.angle_alpha   90.00
_cell.angle_beta   90.00
_cell.angle_gamma   90.00
#
_symmetry.space_group_name_H-M   'P 1'
#
loop_
_entity.id
_entity.type
_entity.pdbx_description
1 polymer ?
#
loop_
_entity_poly.entity_id
_entity_poly.type
_entity_poly.pdbx_seq_one_letter_code
_entity_poly.pdbx_strand_id
1 'polypeptide(L)'
;RIICILPPCAGILVLLVFFLIIRSRKFTILSIIPAALAVLWTVGTIFWSGQGLNLVTVLSPIFVMVMGAADGLHYTTHFLENMAKYSDRRQLTVETMRMVGMPIFLTTITTMAGFASLTWTELLPMRQMGIFVSLGIGYAGLLSLFFLPAVLSRIKLPTEPPPSESRLPRLVLAASRHRRSIVVSFLVIVAISAFNIPRLDVVSNQLMFFKEGSQIRQTFDKVEEHFGGALFLTGEIVADRGVDTLRDYDFAEDILD
;
A
#
# COMPACT_ATOMS: atom_id res chain seq x y z
N ARG A 1 -8.91 -3.10 -17.32
CA ARG A 1 -9.31 -4.38 -16.67
C ARG A 1 -8.76 -4.51 -15.26
N ILE A 2 -7.46 -4.31 -15.03
CA ILE A 2 -6.82 -4.42 -13.70
C ILE A 2 -7.51 -3.54 -12.64
N ILE A 3 -7.79 -2.27 -12.95
CA ILE A 3 -8.52 -1.31 -12.08
C ILE A 3 -9.90 -1.81 -11.65
N CYS A 4 -10.60 -2.54 -12.52
CA CYS A 4 -11.96 -2.98 -12.25
C CYS A 4 -12.02 -4.27 -11.42
N ILE A 5 -10.89 -4.98 -11.26
CA ILE A 5 -10.82 -6.30 -10.62
C ILE A 5 -10.08 -6.21 -9.29
N LEU A 6 -8.86 -5.66 -9.29
CA LEU A 6 -7.99 -5.72 -8.11
C LEU A 6 -8.54 -4.95 -6.90
N PRO A 7 -8.90 -3.65 -7.00
CA PRO A 7 -9.43 -2.90 -5.86
C PRO A 7 -10.73 -3.49 -5.28
N PRO A 8 -11.74 -3.88 -6.09
CA PRO A 8 -12.93 -4.54 -5.55
C PRO A 8 -12.62 -5.88 -4.88
N CYS A 9 -11.74 -6.71 -5.44
CA CYS A 9 -11.33 -7.97 -4.82
C CYS A 9 -10.63 -7.73 -3.47
N ALA A 10 -9.75 -6.73 -3.39
CA ALA A 10 -9.11 -6.34 -2.14
C ALA A 10 -10.14 -5.88 -1.10
N GLY A 11 -11.12 -5.06 -1.50
CA GLY A 11 -12.20 -4.62 -0.62
C GLY A 11 -13.07 -5.77 -0.11
N ILE A 12 -13.40 -6.74 -0.96
CA ILE A 12 -14.14 -7.95 -0.56
C ILE A 12 -13.33 -8.77 0.44
N LEU A 13 -12.02 -8.93 0.20
CA LEU A 13 -11.14 -9.66 1.11
C LEU A 13 -11.06 -8.97 2.48
N VAL A 14 -10.86 -7.65 2.51
CA VAL A 14 -10.86 -6.86 3.76
C VAL A 14 -12.20 -7.01 4.50
N LEU A 15 -13.31 -6.91 3.78
CA LEU A 15 -14.65 -7.07 4.34
C LEU A 15 -14.84 -8.46 4.95
N LEU A 16 -14.40 -9.52 4.25
CA LEU A 16 -14.48 -10.89 4.75
C LEU A 16 -13.64 -11.07 6.02
N VAL A 17 -12.39 -10.60 6.03
CA VAL A 17 -11.51 -10.70 7.20
C VAL A 17 -12.09 -9.93 8.39
N PHE A 18 -12.57 -8.71 8.17
CA PHE A 18 -13.15 -7.90 9.23
C PHE A 18 -14.46 -8.50 9.76
N PHE A 19 -15.28 -9.09 8.88
CA PHE A 19 -16.47 -9.81 9.29
C PHE A 19 -16.14 -11.01 10.19
N LEU A 20 -15.06 -11.74 9.89
CA LEU A 20 -14.63 -12.87 10.72
C LEU A 20 -14.16 -12.42 12.12
N ILE A 21 -13.53 -11.25 12.21
CA ILE A 21 -13.04 -10.66 13.47
C ILE A 21 -14.19 -10.08 14.28
N ILE A 22 -14.98 -9.18 13.70
CA ILE A 22 -16.02 -8.40 14.37
C ILE A 22 -17.30 -9.23 14.57
N ARG A 23 -17.58 -10.18 13.67
CA ARG A 23 -18.79 -11.04 13.65
C ARG A 23 -20.11 -10.27 13.61
N SER A 24 -20.09 -8.99 13.27
CA SER A 24 -21.27 -8.14 13.11
C SER A 24 -21.23 -7.37 11.80
N ARG A 25 -22.22 -7.63 10.93
CA ARG A 25 -22.29 -7.02 9.59
C ARG A 25 -22.30 -5.50 9.65
N LYS A 26 -23.06 -4.92 10.58
CA LYS A 26 -23.19 -3.45 10.73
C LYS A 26 -21.85 -2.80 11.07
N PHE A 27 -21.16 -3.31 12.09
CA PHE A 27 -19.87 -2.76 12.52
C PHE A 27 -18.74 -3.06 11.53
N THR A 28 -18.79 -4.20 10.85
CA THR A 28 -17.86 -4.50 9.75
C THR A 28 -17.96 -3.46 8.65
N ILE A 29 -19.17 -3.16 8.17
CA ILE A 29 -19.36 -2.14 7.13
C ILE A 29 -18.88 -0.78 7.64
N LEU A 30 -19.29 -0.37 8.84
CA LEU A 30 -18.90 0.92 9.43
C LEU A 30 -17.39 1.07 9.57
N SER A 31 -16.67 0.01 9.93
CA SER A 31 -15.21 0.02 10.07
C SER A 31 -14.47 0.26 8.75
N ILE A 32 -15.07 -0.08 7.61
CA ILE A 32 -14.44 0.06 6.29
C ILE A 32 -14.79 1.40 5.63
N ILE A 33 -15.90 2.04 6.03
CA ILE A 33 -16.37 3.30 5.42
C ILE A 33 -15.28 4.39 5.38
N PRO A 34 -14.49 4.66 6.45
CA PRO A 34 -13.42 5.65 6.41
C PRO A 34 -12.42 5.40 5.27
N ALA A 35 -11.97 4.16 5.12
CA ALA A 35 -11.03 3.77 4.08
C ALA A 35 -11.67 3.83 2.68
N ALA A 36 -12.93 3.40 2.54
CA ALA A 36 -13.64 3.46 1.27
C ALA A 36 -13.84 4.91 0.79
N LEU A 37 -14.22 5.82 1.70
CA LEU A 37 -14.31 7.25 1.42
C LEU A 37 -12.94 7.87 1.10
N ALA A 38 -11.90 7.48 1.83
CA ALA A 38 -10.53 7.91 1.55
C ALA A 38 -10.05 7.47 0.17
N VAL A 39 -10.40 6.25 -0.26
CA VAL A 39 -10.13 5.78 -1.63
C VAL A 39 -10.85 6.64 -2.66
N LEU A 40 -12.13 6.95 -2.44
CA LEU A 40 -12.88 7.85 -3.34
C LEU A 40 -12.23 9.23 -3.41
N TRP A 41 -11.83 9.80 -2.28
CA TRP A 41 -11.12 11.08 -2.23
C TRP A 41 -9.77 11.00 -2.93
N THR A 42 -9.01 9.92 -2.74
CA THR A 42 -7.71 9.73 -3.39
C THR A 42 -7.85 9.63 -4.90
N VAL A 43 -8.79 8.83 -5.41
CA VAL A 43 -9.06 8.72 -6.85
C VAL A 43 -9.55 10.06 -7.41
N GLY A 44 -10.38 10.78 -6.66
CA GLY A 44 -10.80 12.14 -6.98
C GLY A 44 -9.62 13.11 -7.08
N THR A 45 -8.69 13.08 -6.12
CA THR A 45 -7.48 13.91 -6.11
C THR A 45 -6.55 13.57 -7.28
N ILE A 46 -6.39 12.29 -7.61
CA ILE A 46 -5.62 11.86 -8.80
C ILE A 46 -6.22 12.49 -10.06
N PHE A 47 -7.53 12.32 -10.27
CA PHE A 47 -8.20 12.87 -11.44
C PHE A 47 -8.15 14.41 -11.49
N TRP A 48 -8.37 15.07 -10.35
CA TRP A 48 -8.32 16.53 -10.23
C TRP A 48 -6.93 17.10 -10.52
N SER A 49 -5.86 16.37 -10.20
CA SER A 49 -4.48 16.79 -10.48
C SER A 49 -4.10 16.76 -11.97
N GLY A 50 -5.00 16.29 -12.85
CA GLY A 50 -4.74 16.11 -14.28
C GLY A 50 -3.78 14.96 -14.60
N GLN A 51 -3.41 14.17 -13.59
CA GLN A 51 -2.50 13.03 -13.76
C GLN A 51 -3.28 11.77 -14.11
N GLY A 52 -2.82 11.06 -15.14
CA GLY A 52 -3.36 9.75 -15.50
C GLY A 52 -2.90 8.65 -14.55
N LEU A 53 -3.72 7.61 -14.39
CA LEU A 53 -3.29 6.36 -13.75
C LEU A 53 -2.33 5.62 -14.68
N ASN A 54 -1.10 5.41 -14.22
CA ASN A 54 -0.11 4.54 -14.85
C ASN A 54 -0.09 3.14 -14.20
N LEU A 55 0.80 2.27 -14.67
CA LEU A 55 0.88 0.87 -14.23
C LEU A 55 1.15 0.70 -12.73
N VAL A 56 1.81 1.67 -12.08
CA VAL A 56 2.19 1.62 -10.66
C VAL A 56 1.14 2.30 -9.79
N THR A 57 0.74 3.53 -10.15
CA THR A 57 -0.26 4.35 -9.44
C THR A 57 -1.65 3.70 -9.40
N VAL A 58 -1.91 2.73 -10.28
CA VAL A 58 -3.10 1.88 -10.24
C VAL A 58 -3.28 1.13 -8.91
N LEU A 59 -2.18 0.90 -8.17
CA LEU A 59 -2.16 0.23 -6.88
C LEU A 59 -2.52 1.16 -5.71
N SER A 60 -2.48 2.48 -5.91
CA SER A 60 -2.72 3.46 -4.84
C SER A 60 -4.04 3.24 -4.10
N PRO A 61 -5.20 3.04 -4.78
CA PRO A 61 -6.46 2.76 -4.11
C PRO A 61 -6.42 1.52 -3.20
N ILE A 62 -5.64 0.49 -3.59
CA ILE A 62 -5.52 -0.75 -2.83
C ILE A 62 -4.76 -0.50 -1.54
N PHE A 63 -3.63 0.21 -1.61
CA PHE A 63 -2.84 0.57 -0.43
C PHE A 63 -3.66 1.41 0.54
N VAL A 64 -4.36 2.43 0.04
CA VAL A 64 -5.23 3.29 0.88
C VAL A 64 -6.36 2.47 1.53
N MET A 65 -6.99 1.56 0.77
CA MET A 65 -8.04 0.70 1.31
C MET A 65 -7.53 -0.22 2.42
N VAL A 66 -6.44 -0.94 2.18
CA VAL A 66 -5.92 -1.95 3.10
C VAL A 66 -5.33 -1.30 4.36
N MET A 67 -4.47 -0.30 4.19
CA MET A 67 -3.81 0.36 5.32
C MET A 67 -4.81 1.23 6.10
N GLY A 68 -5.65 2.00 5.41
CA GLY A 68 -6.63 2.88 6.06
C GLY A 68 -7.76 2.12 6.76
N ALA A 69 -8.14 0.93 6.29
CA ALA A 69 -9.18 0.15 6.95
C ALA A 69 -8.74 -0.39 8.31
N ALA A 70 -7.43 -0.55 8.54
CA ALA A 70 -6.89 -1.03 9.81
C ALA A 70 -7.27 -0.09 10.98
N ASP A 71 -7.24 1.23 10.77
CA ASP A 71 -7.62 2.20 11.81
C ASP A 71 -9.10 2.08 12.19
N GLY A 72 -9.96 1.91 11.19
CA GLY A 72 -11.39 1.69 11.40
C GLY A 72 -11.69 0.37 12.13
N LEU A 73 -10.93 -0.69 11.83
CA LEU A 73 -10.99 -1.96 12.58
C LEU A 73 -10.56 -1.76 14.03
N HIS A 74 -9.44 -1.07 14.26
CA HIS A 74 -8.89 -0.86 15.60
C HIS A 74 -9.85 -0.06 16.48
N TYR A 75 -10.41 1.02 15.94
CA TYR A 75 -11.45 1.78 16.64
C TYR A 75 -12.69 0.93 16.93
N THR A 76 -13.20 0.22 15.92
CA THR A 76 -14.47 -0.50 16.03
C THR A 76 -14.37 -1.69 16.99
N THR A 77 -13.24 -2.41 16.99
CA THR A 77 -13.01 -3.54 17.91
C THR A 77 -12.94 -3.06 19.36
N HIS A 78 -12.15 -2.02 19.65
CA HIS A 78 -12.09 -1.45 21.00
C HIS A 78 -13.42 -0.83 21.45
N PHE A 79 -14.19 -0.23 20.53
CA PHE A 79 -15.54 0.26 20.81
C PHE A 79 -16.47 -0.88 21.24
N LEU A 80 -16.43 -2.02 20.53
CA LEU A 80 -17.26 -3.19 20.83
C LEU A 80 -16.83 -3.91 22.11
N GLU A 81 -15.53 -4.02 22.38
CA GLU A 81 -15.01 -4.65 23.61
C GLU A 81 -15.40 -3.89 24.88
N ASN A 82 -15.49 -2.56 24.80
CA ASN A 82 -15.86 -1.72 25.93
C ASN A 82 -17.35 -1.40 26.00
N MET A 83 -18.12 -1.85 25.01
CA MET A 83 -19.56 -1.60 24.88
C MET A 83 -20.37 -2.04 26.12
N ALA A 84 -19.98 -3.14 26.76
CA ALA A 84 -20.63 -3.65 27.96
C ALA A 84 -20.31 -2.84 29.23
N LYS A 85 -19.24 -2.02 29.20
CA LYS A 85 -18.77 -1.26 30.37
C LYS A 85 -19.41 0.12 30.49
N TYR A 86 -20.00 0.64 29.42
CA TYR A 86 -20.51 2.01 29.35
C TYR A 86 -21.95 2.02 28.82
N SER A 87 -22.86 2.58 29.61
CA SER A 87 -24.28 2.74 29.25
C SER A 87 -24.51 3.94 28.33
N ASP A 88 -23.72 5.02 28.50
CA ASP A 88 -23.75 6.21 27.65
C ASP A 88 -22.78 6.08 26.46
N ARG A 89 -23.28 6.41 25.26
CA ARG A 89 -22.52 6.34 24.01
C ARG A 89 -21.52 7.41 23.83
N ARG A 90 -21.84 8.60 24.31
CA ARG A 90 -20.90 9.70 24.26
C ARG A 90 -19.70 9.35 25.13
N GLN A 91 -19.96 8.85 26.34
CA GLN A 91 -18.91 8.35 27.24
C GLN A 91 -18.10 7.20 26.62
N LEU A 92 -18.74 6.17 26.05
CA LEU A 92 -18.05 5.06 25.37
C LEU A 92 -17.14 5.55 24.22
N THR A 93 -17.64 6.48 23.41
CA THR A 93 -16.91 7.06 22.28
C THR A 93 -15.69 7.85 22.76
N VAL A 94 -15.87 8.69 23.79
CA VAL A 94 -14.78 9.48 24.38
C VAL A 94 -13.70 8.56 24.96
N GLU A 95 -14.09 7.51 25.68
CA GLU A 95 -13.13 6.59 26.28
C GLU A 95 -12.41 5.75 25.21
N THR A 96 -13.13 5.29 24.20
CA THR A 96 -12.51 4.60 23.05
C THR A 96 -11.48 5.51 22.38
N MET A 97 -11.83 6.77 22.12
CA MET A 97 -10.88 7.75 21.56
C MET A 97 -9.68 8.03 22.46
N ARG A 98 -9.85 8.00 23.80
CA ARG A 98 -8.71 8.12 24.73
C ARG A 98 -7.75 6.93 24.61
N MET A 99 -8.27 5.73 24.36
CA MET A 99 -7.45 4.52 24.21
C MET A 99 -6.76 4.46 22.83
N VAL A 100 -7.50 4.70 21.74
CA VAL A 100 -7.00 4.42 20.38
C VAL A 100 -6.70 5.66 19.54
N GLY A 101 -7.13 6.86 19.96
CA GLY A 101 -6.98 8.07 19.14
C GLY A 101 -5.51 8.44 18.86
N MET A 102 -4.67 8.45 19.90
CA MET A 102 -3.24 8.71 19.73
C MET A 102 -2.52 7.58 18.96
N PRO A 103 -2.76 6.29 19.24
CA PRO A 103 -2.27 5.21 18.40
C PRO A 103 -2.62 5.37 16.92
N ILE A 104 -3.89 5.63 16.57
CA ILE A 104 -4.35 5.82 15.18
C ILE A 104 -3.66 7.02 14.53
N PHE A 105 -3.52 8.12 15.26
CA PHE A 105 -2.81 9.29 14.74
C PHE A 105 -1.35 8.98 14.41
N LEU A 106 -0.64 8.28 15.30
CA LEU A 106 0.75 7.88 15.09
C LEU A 106 0.91 6.88 13.95
N THR A 107 0.04 5.87 13.84
CA THR A 107 0.07 4.90 12.73
C THR A 107 -0.19 5.60 11.39
N THR A 108 -1.14 6.54 11.36
CA THR A 108 -1.42 7.36 10.17
C THR A 108 -0.17 8.13 9.75
N ILE A 109 0.44 8.91 10.64
CA ILE A 109 1.60 9.75 10.32
C ILE A 109 2.82 8.92 9.90
N THR A 110 3.10 7.82 10.60
CA THR A 110 4.23 6.95 10.27
C THR A 110 4.04 6.26 8.93
N THR A 111 2.83 5.80 8.60
CA THR A 111 2.52 5.21 7.30
C THR A 111 2.56 6.25 6.17
N MET A 112 2.06 7.46 6.43
CA MET A 112 2.19 8.60 5.51
C MET A 112 3.65 8.92 5.21
N ALA A 113 4.51 8.95 6.22
CA ALA A 113 5.95 9.19 6.06
C ALA A 113 6.61 8.07 5.25
N GLY A 114 6.24 6.81 5.50
CA GLY A 114 6.71 5.66 4.73
C GLY A 114 6.43 5.80 3.22
N PHE A 115 5.19 6.13 2.84
CA PHE A 115 4.85 6.36 1.43
C PHE A 115 5.41 7.67 0.87
N ALA A 116 5.47 8.73 1.69
CA ALA A 116 6.07 9.99 1.29
C ALA A 116 7.56 9.85 0.96
N SER A 117 8.28 8.89 1.55
CA SER A 117 9.68 8.62 1.21
C SER A 117 9.87 8.25 -0.29
N LEU A 118 8.84 7.67 -0.94
CA LEU A 118 8.88 7.35 -2.36
C LEU A 118 8.92 8.59 -3.26
N THR A 119 8.64 9.78 -2.72
CA THR A 119 8.75 11.03 -3.47
C THR A 119 10.18 11.35 -3.87
N TRP A 120 11.16 10.82 -3.15
CA TRP A 120 12.58 11.00 -3.42
C TRP A 120 13.09 10.17 -4.61
N THR A 121 12.28 9.23 -5.11
CA THR A 121 12.67 8.38 -6.25
C THR A 121 12.68 9.17 -7.56
N GLU A 122 13.58 8.81 -8.48
CA GLU A 122 13.62 9.37 -9.85
C GLU A 122 12.53 8.80 -10.76
N LEU A 123 11.98 7.62 -10.39
CA LEU A 123 10.91 6.97 -11.13
C LEU A 123 9.58 7.70 -10.89
N LEU A 124 9.15 8.51 -11.86
CA LEU A 124 7.91 9.29 -11.81
C LEU A 124 6.67 8.46 -11.34
N PRO A 125 6.44 7.22 -11.80
CA PRO A 125 5.32 6.41 -11.33
C PRO A 125 5.35 6.12 -9.82
N MET A 126 6.53 5.90 -9.26
CA MET A 126 6.71 5.66 -7.82
C MET A 126 6.54 6.95 -7.02
N ARG A 127 7.09 8.07 -7.51
CA ARG A 127 6.90 9.40 -6.91
C ARG A 127 5.42 9.76 -6.80
N GLN A 128 4.67 9.61 -7.90
CA GLN A 128 3.23 9.87 -7.92
C GLN A 128 2.46 8.96 -6.95
N MET A 129 2.77 7.66 -6.93
CA MET A 129 2.16 6.73 -5.98
C MET A 129 2.44 7.14 -4.53
N GLY A 130 3.67 7.54 -4.21
CA GLY A 130 4.05 8.03 -2.88
C GLY A 130 3.20 9.21 -2.41
N ILE A 131 3.00 10.20 -3.27
CA ILE A 131 2.17 11.38 -2.98
C ILE A 131 0.71 10.97 -2.74
N PHE A 132 0.10 10.27 -3.70
CA PHE A 132 -1.33 9.97 -3.63
C PHE A 132 -1.68 8.98 -2.52
N VAL A 133 -0.85 7.97 -2.27
CA VAL A 133 -1.08 7.04 -1.16
C VAL A 133 -0.89 7.73 0.18
N SER A 134 0.13 8.58 0.34
CA SER A 134 0.33 9.35 1.57
C SER A 134 -0.87 10.25 1.87
N LEU A 135 -1.36 11.00 0.87
CA LEU A 135 -2.59 11.81 1.01
C LEU A 135 -3.81 10.95 1.35
N GLY A 136 -3.98 9.82 0.67
CA GLY A 136 -5.09 8.90 0.90
C GLY A 136 -5.10 8.30 2.30
N ILE A 137 -3.94 7.93 2.83
CA ILE A 137 -3.81 7.49 4.23
C ILE A 137 -4.17 8.63 5.18
N GLY A 138 -3.73 9.86 4.90
CA GLY A 138 -4.15 11.04 5.65
C GLY A 138 -5.68 11.21 5.67
N TYR A 139 -6.34 11.07 4.53
CA TYR A 139 -7.81 11.08 4.45
C TYR A 139 -8.45 9.96 5.28
N ALA A 140 -7.91 8.74 5.23
CA ALA A 140 -8.41 7.61 5.99
C ALA A 140 -8.26 7.81 7.50
N GLY A 141 -7.11 8.33 7.95
CA GLY A 141 -6.85 8.66 9.35
C GLY A 141 -7.77 9.77 9.85
N LEU A 142 -7.98 10.84 9.06
CA LEU A 142 -8.94 11.90 9.40
C LEU A 142 -10.36 11.34 9.54
N LEU A 143 -10.82 10.54 8.58
CA LEU A 143 -12.14 9.93 8.64
C LEU A 143 -12.27 8.95 9.82
N SER A 144 -11.20 8.23 10.16
CA SER A 144 -11.20 7.30 11.30
C SER A 144 -11.19 8.02 12.66
N LEU A 145 -10.55 9.19 12.76
CA LEU A 145 -10.49 9.98 13.99
C LEU A 145 -11.72 10.86 14.22
N PHE A 146 -12.37 11.34 13.16
CA PHE A 146 -13.47 12.29 13.27
C PHE A 146 -14.81 11.71 12.83
N PHE A 147 -14.86 11.12 11.64
CA PHE A 147 -16.13 10.65 11.06
C PHE A 147 -16.63 9.38 11.75
N LEU A 148 -15.77 8.37 11.93
CA LEU A 148 -16.16 7.09 12.51
C LEU A 148 -16.71 7.21 13.96
N PRO A 149 -16.05 7.95 14.88
CA PRO A 149 -16.56 8.15 16.23
C PRO A 149 -17.89 8.94 16.23
N ALA A 150 -18.01 9.95 15.36
CA ALA A 150 -19.23 10.73 15.23
C ALA A 150 -20.42 9.86 14.81
N VAL A 151 -20.24 8.96 13.84
CA VAL A 151 -21.29 8.03 13.39
C VAL A 151 -21.62 7.00 14.46
N LEU A 152 -20.60 6.37 15.07
CA LEU A 152 -20.81 5.31 16.07
C LEU A 152 -21.45 5.84 17.37
N SER A 153 -21.23 7.11 17.72
CA SER A 153 -21.87 7.75 18.87
C SER A 153 -23.41 7.81 18.78
N ARG A 154 -23.97 7.70 17.56
CA ARG A 154 -25.42 7.84 17.30
C ARG A 154 -26.12 6.52 16.94
N ILE A 155 -25.40 5.41 16.83
CA ILE A 155 -25.97 4.11 16.42
C ILE A 155 -26.54 3.34 17.62
N LYS A 156 -27.62 2.56 17.42
CA LYS A 156 -28.19 1.67 18.46
C LYS A 156 -27.28 0.46 18.74
N LEU A 157 -27.06 0.12 20.02
CA LEU A 157 -26.23 -1.03 20.41
C LEU A 157 -26.91 -2.32 19.98
N PRO A 158 -26.15 -3.31 19.52
CA PRO A 158 -26.55 -4.69 19.69
C PRO A 158 -26.74 -4.98 21.18
N THR A 159 -27.79 -5.71 21.52
CA THR A 159 -28.08 -6.15 22.88
C THR A 159 -27.02 -7.13 23.40
N GLU A 160 -26.27 -7.78 22.49
CA GLU A 160 -25.26 -8.78 22.83
C GLU A 160 -23.87 -8.36 22.32
N PRO A 161 -22.85 -8.32 23.20
CA PRO A 161 -21.47 -8.16 22.77
C PRO A 161 -21.03 -9.37 21.94
N PRO A 162 -20.11 -9.20 20.97
CA PRO A 162 -19.60 -10.32 20.20
C PRO A 162 -18.94 -11.37 21.13
N PRO A 163 -19.11 -12.67 20.86
CA PRO A 163 -18.63 -13.74 21.74
C PRO A 163 -17.09 -13.68 21.90
N SER A 164 -16.60 -13.61 23.15
CA SER A 164 -15.18 -13.39 23.48
C SER A 164 -14.31 -14.64 23.54
N GLU A 165 -14.86 -15.83 23.25
CA GLU A 165 -14.07 -17.06 23.26
C GLU A 165 -13.25 -17.22 21.97
N SER A 166 -12.08 -16.58 21.93
CA SER A 166 -11.07 -16.92 20.92
C SER A 166 -10.17 -18.05 21.46
N ARG A 167 -9.88 -19.04 20.62
CA ARG A 167 -8.89 -20.10 20.92
C ARG A 167 -7.44 -19.58 20.85
N LEU A 168 -7.26 -18.32 20.43
CA LEU A 168 -5.97 -17.67 20.18
C LEU A 168 -5.14 -17.47 21.46
N PRO A 169 -5.67 -16.97 22.59
CA PRO A 169 -4.94 -16.90 23.86
C PRO A 169 -4.37 -18.25 24.30
N ARG A 170 -5.10 -19.36 24.08
CA ARG A 170 -4.62 -20.72 24.40
C ARG A 170 -3.48 -21.14 23.49
N LEU A 171 -3.55 -20.83 22.20
CA LEU A 171 -2.46 -21.05 21.24
C LEU A 171 -1.22 -20.20 21.58
N VAL A 172 -1.40 -18.93 21.92
CA VAL A 172 -0.31 -18.03 22.31
C VAL A 172 0.34 -18.52 23.61
N LEU A 173 -0.44 -18.96 24.61
CA LEU A 173 0.10 -19.57 25.82
C LEU A 173 0.80 -20.91 25.57
N ALA A 174 0.34 -21.71 24.61
CA ALA A 174 1.01 -22.95 24.24
C ALA A 174 2.33 -22.69 23.50
N ALA A 175 2.35 -21.67 22.63
CA ALA A 175 3.54 -21.23 21.91
C ALA A 175 4.60 -20.62 22.85
N SER A 176 4.17 -19.86 23.87
CA SER A 176 5.09 -19.24 24.83
C SER A 176 5.92 -20.24 25.64
N ARG A 177 5.44 -21.49 25.78
CA ARG A 177 6.23 -22.60 26.36
C ARG A 177 7.48 -22.94 25.55
N HIS A 178 7.51 -22.60 24.26
CA HIS A 178 8.61 -22.88 23.34
C HIS A 178 9.43 -21.62 22.98
N ARG A 179 9.40 -20.57 23.83
CA ARG A 179 10.02 -19.26 23.55
C ARG A 179 11.46 -19.33 23.02
N ARG A 180 12.30 -20.22 23.57
CA ARG A 180 13.70 -20.36 23.15
C ARG A 180 13.81 -20.89 21.71
N SER A 181 13.00 -21.88 21.35
CA SER A 181 12.96 -22.41 19.99
C SER A 181 12.47 -21.35 18.98
N ILE A 182 11.46 -20.56 19.36
CA ILE A 182 10.94 -19.46 18.53
C ILE A 182 12.04 -18.42 18.26
N VAL A 183 12.73 -17.96 19.31
CA VAL A 183 13.80 -16.95 19.16
C VAL A 183 14.96 -17.50 18.33
N VAL A 184 15.41 -18.73 18.59
CA VAL A 184 16.50 -19.35 17.81
C VAL A 184 16.10 -19.51 16.36
N SER A 185 14.89 -20.00 16.07
CA SER A 185 14.40 -20.16 14.70
C SER A 185 14.32 -18.81 13.98
N PHE A 186 13.83 -17.77 14.65
CA PHE A 186 13.78 -16.42 14.10
C PHE A 186 15.17 -15.87 13.77
N LEU A 187 16.14 -16.03 14.69
CA LEU A 187 17.52 -15.61 14.46
C LEU A 187 18.18 -16.39 13.32
N VAL A 188 17.92 -17.70 13.21
CA VAL A 188 18.40 -18.53 12.10
C VAL A 188 17.82 -18.05 10.77
N ILE A 189 16.51 -17.76 10.70
CA ILE A 189 15.87 -17.23 9.49
C ILE A 189 16.47 -15.87 9.10
N VAL A 190 16.72 -14.99 10.07
CA VAL A 190 17.36 -13.68 9.83
C VAL A 190 18.79 -13.87 9.31
N ALA A 191 19.57 -14.78 9.90
CA ALA A 191 20.94 -15.05 9.47
C ALA A 191 21.00 -15.64 8.05
N ILE A 192 20.12 -16.60 7.74
CA ILE A 192 20.01 -17.19 6.40
C ILE A 192 19.59 -16.13 5.38
N SER A 193 18.61 -15.29 5.71
CA SER A 193 18.18 -14.19 4.85
C SER A 193 19.33 -13.22 4.58
N ALA A 194 20.01 -12.76 5.63
CA ALA A 194 21.13 -11.83 5.53
C ALA A 194 22.29 -12.39 4.69
N PHE A 195 22.59 -13.68 4.84
CA PHE A 195 23.62 -14.35 4.05
C PHE A 195 23.29 -14.42 2.54
N ASN A 196 22.01 -14.47 2.17
CA ASN A 196 21.59 -14.55 0.76
C ASN A 196 21.34 -13.20 0.10
N ILE A 197 21.25 -12.08 0.84
CA ILE A 197 21.05 -10.74 0.28
C ILE A 197 22.08 -10.38 -0.81
N PRO A 198 23.39 -10.67 -0.67
CA PRO A 198 24.37 -10.33 -1.70
C PRO A 198 24.21 -11.09 -3.03
N ARG A 199 23.41 -12.18 -3.04
CA ARG A 199 23.14 -12.99 -4.23
C ARG A 199 21.91 -12.53 -5.01
N LEU A 200 21.34 -11.39 -4.64
CA LEU A 200 20.07 -10.91 -5.19
C LEU A 200 20.34 -10.08 -6.45
N ASP A 201 19.95 -10.62 -7.60
CA ASP A 201 20.08 -9.94 -8.88
C ASP A 201 19.03 -8.81 -8.99
N VAL A 202 19.51 -7.58 -9.20
CA VAL A 202 18.64 -6.41 -9.41
C VAL A 202 18.30 -6.32 -10.90
N VAL A 203 17.14 -6.88 -11.27
CA VAL A 203 16.68 -6.87 -12.67
C VAL A 203 15.75 -5.68 -12.91
N SER A 204 16.25 -4.68 -13.63
CA SER A 204 15.47 -3.50 -14.07
C SER A 204 14.97 -3.64 -15.50
N ASN A 205 14.33 -4.77 -15.84
CA ASN A 205 13.85 -5.03 -17.20
C ASN A 205 12.35 -4.74 -17.35
N GLN A 206 12.02 -3.67 -18.10
CA GLN A 206 10.64 -3.25 -18.36
C GLN A 206 9.85 -4.27 -19.21
N LEU A 207 10.53 -5.14 -19.97
CA LEU A 207 9.86 -6.22 -20.70
C LEU A 207 9.15 -7.19 -19.75
N MET A 208 9.60 -7.28 -18.50
CA MET A 208 8.98 -8.12 -17.48
C MET A 208 7.56 -7.68 -17.10
N PHE A 209 7.16 -6.44 -17.39
CA PHE A 209 5.79 -5.98 -17.18
C PHE A 209 4.80 -6.58 -18.17
N PHE A 210 5.28 -7.10 -19.31
CA PHE A 210 4.44 -7.78 -20.29
C PHE A 210 4.34 -9.27 -19.97
N LYS A 211 3.16 -9.85 -20.19
CA LYS A 211 2.96 -11.29 -20.07
C LYS A 211 3.90 -12.03 -21.02
N GLU A 212 4.50 -13.12 -20.57
CA GLU A 212 5.39 -13.96 -21.38
C GLU A 212 4.75 -14.39 -22.71
N GLY A 213 3.46 -14.77 -22.67
CA GLY A 213 2.70 -15.12 -23.87
C GLY A 213 2.22 -13.93 -24.73
N SER A 214 2.63 -12.70 -24.44
CA SER A 214 2.19 -11.53 -25.23
C SER A 214 2.99 -11.41 -26.52
N GLN A 215 2.34 -10.88 -27.56
CA GLN A 215 2.98 -10.65 -28.85
C GLN A 215 4.21 -9.74 -28.74
N ILE A 216 4.18 -8.76 -27.84
CA ILE A 216 5.31 -7.84 -27.59
C ILE A 216 6.52 -8.62 -27.08
N ARG A 217 6.33 -9.48 -26.08
CA ARG A 217 7.41 -10.28 -25.49
C ARG A 217 8.00 -11.25 -26.52
N GLN A 218 7.14 -12.01 -27.19
CA GLN A 218 7.57 -12.97 -28.22
C GLN A 218 8.26 -12.30 -29.42
N THR A 219 7.86 -11.09 -29.79
CA THR A 219 8.52 -10.36 -30.88
C THR A 219 9.90 -9.88 -30.44
N PHE A 220 10.01 -9.35 -29.22
CA PHE A 220 11.30 -8.93 -28.67
C PHE A 220 12.26 -10.12 -28.51
N ASP A 221 11.79 -11.22 -27.94
CA ASP A 221 12.58 -12.45 -27.77
C ASP A 221 13.09 -12.97 -29.13
N LYS A 222 12.25 -12.95 -30.18
CA LYS A 222 12.65 -13.33 -31.55
C LYS A 222 13.68 -12.38 -32.15
N VAL A 223 13.53 -11.08 -31.95
CA VAL A 223 14.50 -10.08 -32.44
C VAL A 223 15.83 -10.24 -31.71
N GLU A 224 15.81 -10.46 -30.40
CA GLU A 224 17.01 -10.66 -29.60
C GLU A 224 17.73 -11.97 -29.97
N GLU A 225 17.00 -13.06 -30.21
CA GLU A 225 17.56 -14.33 -30.68
C GLU A 225 18.20 -14.22 -32.08
N HIS A 226 17.58 -13.49 -33.01
CA HIS A 226 18.04 -13.41 -34.40
C HIS A 226 19.08 -12.31 -34.65
N PHE A 227 19.03 -11.21 -33.90
CA PHE A 227 19.86 -10.02 -34.13
C PHE A 227 20.82 -9.72 -32.97
N GLY A 228 20.82 -10.52 -31.89
CA GLY A 228 21.76 -10.40 -30.76
C GLY A 228 21.46 -9.22 -29.82
N GLY A 229 20.34 -8.52 -30.02
CA GLY A 229 19.89 -7.40 -29.20
C GLY A 229 18.87 -6.53 -29.94
N ALA A 230 17.89 -6.00 -29.22
CA ALA A 230 16.83 -5.14 -29.77
C ALA A 230 16.89 -3.68 -29.26
N LEU A 231 17.85 -3.37 -28.38
CA LEU A 231 18.07 -2.02 -27.84
C LEU A 231 18.98 -1.22 -28.78
N PHE A 232 18.47 -0.11 -29.29
CA PHE A 232 19.27 0.84 -30.08
C PHE A 232 20.27 1.56 -29.18
N LEU A 233 21.52 1.63 -29.61
CA LEU A 233 22.51 2.56 -29.05
C LEU A 233 22.22 3.95 -29.63
N THR A 234 21.87 4.89 -28.77
CA THR A 234 21.72 6.30 -29.15
C THR A 234 22.97 7.05 -28.70
N GLY A 235 23.72 7.58 -29.67
CA GLY A 235 24.78 8.56 -29.42
C GLY A 235 24.26 9.97 -29.70
N GLU A 236 24.52 10.92 -28.80
CA GLU A 236 24.23 12.34 -29.02
C GLU A 236 25.54 13.09 -29.22
N ILE A 237 25.67 13.77 -30.35
CA ILE A 237 26.82 14.64 -30.65
C ILE A 237 26.35 16.08 -30.52
N VAL A 238 26.90 16.79 -29.53
CA VAL A 238 26.58 18.20 -29.29
C VAL A 238 27.52 19.07 -30.13
N ALA A 239 26.97 19.88 -31.03
CA ALA A 239 27.75 20.77 -31.87
C ALA A 239 27.79 22.20 -31.28
N ASP A 240 28.94 22.59 -30.73
CA ASP A 240 29.11 23.87 -30.01
C ASP A 240 28.85 25.13 -30.86
N ARG A 241 29.02 25.04 -32.20
CA ARG A 241 28.88 26.19 -33.12
C ARG A 241 27.78 25.98 -34.16
N GLY A 242 26.82 25.11 -33.88
CA GLY A 242 25.73 24.77 -34.79
C GLY A 242 26.08 23.66 -35.79
N VAL A 243 25.19 23.40 -36.74
CA VAL A 243 25.25 22.20 -37.61
C VAL A 243 26.52 22.13 -38.47
N ASP A 244 27.14 23.27 -38.80
CA ASP A 244 28.35 23.30 -39.60
C ASP A 244 29.57 22.70 -38.88
N THR A 245 29.57 22.66 -37.55
CA THR A 245 30.63 21.97 -36.77
C THR A 245 30.70 20.47 -37.08
N LEU A 246 29.58 19.86 -37.47
CA LEU A 246 29.52 18.45 -37.87
C LEU A 246 30.17 18.18 -39.24
N ARG A 247 30.48 19.22 -40.00
CA ARG A 247 31.15 19.13 -41.31
C ARG A 247 32.65 19.37 -41.21
N ASP A 248 33.14 19.78 -40.04
CA ASP A 248 34.55 20.00 -39.80
C ASP A 248 35.26 18.64 -39.67
N TYR A 249 36.32 18.46 -40.44
CA TYR A 249 37.06 17.20 -40.50
C TYR A 249 37.72 16.89 -39.14
N ASP A 250 38.29 17.92 -38.50
CA ASP A 250 38.99 17.79 -37.22
C ASP A 250 38.02 17.40 -36.08
N PHE A 251 36.79 17.88 -36.13
CA PHE A 251 35.73 17.53 -35.17
C PHE A 251 35.23 16.09 -35.37
N ALA A 252 35.18 15.61 -36.61
CA ALA A 252 34.76 14.24 -36.91
C ALA A 252 35.83 13.21 -36.48
N GLU A 253 37.12 13.57 -36.58
CA GLU A 253 38.23 12.72 -36.13
C GLU A 253 38.26 12.59 -34.60
N ASP A 254 38.06 13.70 -33.87
CA ASP A 254 38.07 13.75 -32.38
C ASP A 254 36.89 13.01 -31.71
N ILE A 255 35.78 12.77 -32.44
CA ILE A 255 34.61 12.02 -31.94
C ILE A 255 34.69 10.51 -32.20
N LEU A 256 35.45 10.10 -33.21
CA LEU A 256 35.50 8.71 -33.67
C LEU A 256 36.66 7.90 -33.07
N ASP A 257 37.66 8.57 -32.48
CA ASP A 257 38.72 7.96 -31.65
C ASP A 257 38.28 7.71 -30.20
#